data_AF-S0L4B8-F1
#
_entry.id   AF-S0L4B8-F1
#
_cell.length_a   1.000
_cell.length_b   1.000
_cell.length_c   1.000
_cell.angle_alpha   90.00
_cell.angle_beta   90.00
_cell.angle_gamma   90.00
#
_symmetry.space_group_name_H-M   'P 1'
#
loop_
_entity.id
_entity.type
_entity.pdbx_description
1 polymer ?
#
loop_
_entity_poly.entity_id
_entity_poly.type
_entity_poly.pdbx_seq_one_letter_code
_entity_poly.pdbx_strand_id
1 'polypeptide(L)'
;MKHNIDAMQRGLINKTVRAAYEVFKQSEEYDTIMYKYSGEKQKRLVIMSVYDKVQELLLENQIKKWQKLSKDELLAELVDVARTVKYFETELYEMNDKALSNESITDNCFNAYAGMLSNQSLDVFEAIENLASEGSL
;
A
#
# COMPACT_ATOMS: atom_id res chain seq x y z
N MET A 1 5.98 -27.32 -2.23
CA MET A 1 6.97 -26.25 -2.51
C MET A 1 6.31 -24.87 -2.59
N LYS A 2 5.22 -24.67 -3.35
CA LYS A 2 4.41 -23.42 -3.35
C LYS A 2 3.98 -22.92 -1.96
N HIS A 3 3.37 -23.76 -1.12
CA HIS A 3 2.96 -23.40 0.25
C HIS A 3 4.08 -22.84 1.14
N ASN A 4 5.34 -23.21 0.88
CA ASN A 4 6.48 -22.76 1.67
C ASN A 4 6.94 -21.36 1.23
N ILE A 5 6.77 -21.04 -0.06
CA ILE A 5 7.06 -19.71 -0.63
C ILE A 5 6.02 -18.69 -0.16
N ASP A 6 4.74 -19.08 -0.17
CA ASP A 6 3.64 -18.21 0.28
C ASP A 6 3.74 -17.88 1.78
N ALA A 7 4.23 -18.81 2.61
CA ALA A 7 4.47 -18.59 4.03
C ALA A 7 5.69 -17.68 4.28
N MET A 8 6.76 -17.85 3.51
CA MET A 8 7.93 -16.97 3.59
C MET A 8 7.61 -15.54 3.12
N GLN A 9 6.83 -15.38 2.05
CA GLN A 9 6.39 -14.07 1.56
C GLN A 9 5.52 -13.35 2.60
N ARG A 10 4.52 -14.02 3.17
CA ARG A 10 3.70 -13.46 4.25
C ARG A 10 4.52 -13.10 5.49
N GLY A 11 5.48 -13.94 5.87
CA GLY A 11 6.41 -13.63 6.97
C GLY A 11 7.28 -12.40 6.72
N LEU A 12 7.68 -12.15 5.46
CA LEU A 12 8.42 -10.95 5.08
C LEU A 12 7.52 -9.71 5.12
N ILE A 13 6.29 -9.81 4.58
CA ILE A 13 5.29 -8.74 4.58
C ILE A 13 4.97 -8.29 6.01
N ASN A 14 4.70 -9.23 6.92
CA ASN A 14 4.45 -8.92 8.33
C ASN A 14 5.60 -8.16 8.99
N LYS A 15 6.85 -8.52 8.69
CA LYS A 15 8.03 -7.81 9.20
C LYS A 15 8.13 -6.40 8.64
N THR A 16 7.89 -6.23 7.35
CA THR A 16 7.90 -4.92 6.69
C THR A 16 6.80 -4.01 7.25
N VAL A 17 5.59 -4.53 7.45
CA VAL A 17 4.47 -3.80 8.05
C VAL A 17 4.80 -3.35 9.47
N ARG A 18 5.35 -4.23 10.30
CA ARG A 18 5.79 -3.86 11.66
C ARG A 18 6.88 -2.79 11.64
N ALA A 19 7.89 -2.93 10.78
CA ALA A 19 8.94 -1.93 10.65
C ALA A 19 8.40 -0.57 10.18
N ALA A 20 7.50 -0.57 9.19
CA ALA A 20 6.82 0.62 8.70
C ALA A 20 6.01 1.32 9.81
N TYR A 21 5.26 0.54 10.60
CA TYR A 21 4.52 1.08 11.72
C TYR A 21 5.42 1.70 12.79
N GLU A 22 6.52 1.04 13.18
CA GLU A 22 7.43 1.59 14.18
C GLU A 22 8.07 2.91 13.73
N VAL A 23 8.36 3.05 12.44
CA VAL A 23 8.84 4.32 11.86
C VAL A 23 7.72 5.36 11.88
N PHE A 24 6.52 5.00 11.44
CA PHE A 24 5.37 5.90 11.40
C PHE A 24 4.98 6.40 12.80
N LYS A 25 4.98 5.53 13.80
CA LYS A 25 4.65 5.84 15.20
C LYS A 25 5.56 6.91 15.82
N GLN A 26 6.76 7.11 15.27
CA GLN A 26 7.72 8.12 15.71
C GLN A 26 7.59 9.45 14.93
N SER A 27 6.62 9.55 14.02
CA SER A 27 6.45 10.71 13.15
C SER A 27 5.45 11.74 13.71
N GLU A 28 5.63 13.01 13.34
CA GLU A 28 4.69 14.10 13.65
C GLU A 28 3.29 13.86 13.05
N GLU A 29 3.21 13.12 11.93
CA GLU A 29 1.95 12.73 11.30
C GLU A 29 1.14 11.82 12.23
N TYR A 30 1.79 10.82 12.85
CA TYR A 30 1.15 9.95 13.83
C TYR A 30 0.64 10.76 15.03
N ASP A 31 1.47 11.61 15.62
CA ASP A 31 1.06 12.48 16.73
C ASP A 31 -0.14 13.37 16.36
N THR A 32 -0.13 13.92 15.15
CA THR A 32 -1.24 14.72 14.62
C THR A 32 -2.52 13.90 14.49
N ILE A 33 -2.44 12.68 13.97
CA ILE A 33 -3.59 11.79 13.82
C ILE A 33 -4.16 11.40 15.18
N MET A 34 -3.29 11.04 16.12
CA MET A 34 -3.67 10.64 17.47
C MET A 34 -4.29 11.78 18.29
N TYR A 35 -3.87 13.02 18.05
CA TYR A 35 -4.43 14.20 18.71
C TYR A 35 -5.75 14.68 18.10
N LYS A 36 -5.86 14.68 16.77
CA LYS A 36 -6.99 15.34 16.06
C LYS A 36 -8.17 14.43 15.77
N TYR A 37 -7.98 13.11 15.73
CA TYR A 37 -9.02 12.17 15.30
C TYR A 37 -9.24 11.08 16.34
N SER A 38 -10.44 10.51 16.36
CA SER A 38 -10.81 9.40 17.24
C SER A 38 -11.67 8.38 16.50
N GLY A 39 -11.73 7.16 17.04
CA GLY A 39 -12.60 6.09 16.54
C GLY A 39 -12.22 5.64 15.13
N GLU A 40 -13.22 5.30 14.31
CA GLU A 40 -13.01 4.72 12.97
C GLU A 40 -12.20 5.63 12.02
N LYS A 41 -12.34 6.95 12.15
CA LYS A 41 -11.57 7.88 11.31
C LYS A 41 -10.07 7.85 11.64
N GLN A 42 -9.74 7.83 12.93
CA GLN A 42 -8.35 7.69 13.39
C GLN A 42 -7.75 6.37 12.92
N LYS A 43 -8.48 5.27 13.14
CA LYS A 43 -8.06 3.92 12.71
C LYS A 43 -7.78 3.86 11.21
N ARG A 44 -8.67 4.40 10.38
CA ARG A 44 -8.49 4.44 8.93
C ARG A 44 -7.24 5.23 8.52
N LEU A 45 -7.03 6.41 9.11
CA LEU A 45 -5.87 7.24 8.81
C LEU A 45 -4.56 6.54 9.20
N VAL A 46 -4.51 5.93 10.38
CA VAL A 46 -3.35 5.13 10.82
C VAL A 46 -3.07 3.98 9.84
N ILE A 47 -4.09 3.22 9.43
CA ILE A 47 -3.94 2.11 8.48
C ILE A 47 -3.38 2.61 7.14
N MET A 48 -3.93 3.71 6.62
CA MET A 48 -3.47 4.30 5.36
C MET A 48 -2.02 4.79 5.44
N SER A 49 -1.65 5.52 6.50
CA SER A 49 -0.28 6.01 6.66
C SER A 49 0.73 4.86 6.82
N VAL A 50 0.38 3.77 7.53
CA VAL A 50 1.23 2.58 7.60
C VAL A 50 1.36 1.91 6.23
N TYR A 51 0.28 1.82 5.46
CA TYR A 51 0.33 1.30 4.09
C TYR A 51 1.28 2.12 3.20
N ASP A 52 1.17 3.45 3.24
CA ASP A 52 2.05 4.34 2.49
C ASP A 52 3.52 4.13 2.88
N LYS A 53 3.83 3.99 4.18
CA LYS A 53 5.18 3.65 4.65
C LYS A 53 5.67 2.29 4.19
N VAL A 54 4.80 1.29 4.10
CA VAL A 54 5.17 -0.02 3.52
C VAL A 54 5.52 0.14 2.03
N GLN A 55 4.73 0.88 1.27
CA GLN A 55 5.00 1.12 -0.15
C GLN A 55 6.30 1.89 -0.37
N GLU A 56 6.58 2.91 0.45
CA GLU A 56 7.86 3.62 0.44
C GLU A 56 9.05 2.65 0.65
N LEU A 57 8.99 1.81 1.69
CA LEU A 57 10.05 0.84 1.99
C LEU A 57 10.23 -0.21 0.87
N LEU A 58 9.14 -0.66 0.27
CA LEU A 58 9.19 -1.60 -0.87
C LEU A 58 9.83 -0.94 -2.10
N LEU A 59 9.46 0.31 -2.38
CA LEU A 59 10.03 1.09 -3.48
C LEU A 59 11.52 1.36 -3.25
N GLU A 60 11.93 1.78 -2.06
CA GLU A 60 13.35 1.97 -1.71
C GLU A 60 14.16 0.69 -1.92
N ASN A 61 13.62 -0.46 -1.51
CA ASN A 61 14.25 -1.75 -1.72
C ASN A 61 14.34 -2.10 -3.21
N GLN A 62 13.34 -1.75 -4.01
CA GLN A 62 13.37 -1.96 -5.45
C GLN A 62 14.41 -1.04 -6.12
N ILE A 63 14.49 0.24 -5.74
CA ILE A 63 15.50 1.18 -6.21
C ILE A 63 16.92 0.66 -5.91
N LYS A 64 17.16 0.10 -4.72
CA LYS A 64 18.45 -0.53 -4.37
C LYS A 64 18.80 -1.72 -5.27
N LYS A 65 17.81 -2.47 -5.76
CA LYS A 65 18.05 -3.54 -6.75
C LYS A 65 18.36 -2.96 -8.12
N TRP A 66 17.63 -1.93 -8.52
CA TRP A 66 17.81 -1.23 -9.79
C TRP A 66 19.19 -0.59 -9.94
N GLN A 67 19.85 -0.21 -8.83
CA GLN A 67 21.25 0.26 -8.85
C GLN A 67 22.25 -0.75 -9.45
N LYS A 68 21.88 -2.04 -9.51
CA LYS A 68 22.72 -3.11 -10.06
C LYS A 68 22.44 -3.42 -11.53
N LEU A 69 21.42 -2.78 -12.11
CA LEU A 69 21.01 -3.01 -13.49
C LEU A 69 21.89 -2.23 -14.46
N SER A 70 22.01 -2.75 -15.68
CA SER A 70 22.50 -1.97 -16.80
C SER A 70 21.55 -0.81 -17.12
N LYS A 71 22.04 0.18 -17.87
CA LYS A 71 21.24 1.34 -18.27
C LYS A 71 19.96 0.93 -19.02
N ASP A 72 20.05 -0.07 -19.89
CA ASP A 72 18.92 -0.50 -20.71
C ASP A 72 17.87 -1.25 -19.89
N GLU A 73 18.31 -2.09 -18.95
CA GLU A 73 17.43 -2.78 -18.00
C GLU A 73 16.73 -1.79 -17.07
N LEU A 74 17.46 -0.79 -16.55
CA LEU A 74 16.86 0.28 -15.74
C LEU A 74 15.80 1.06 -16.52
N LEU A 75 16.07 1.38 -17.79
CA LEU A 75 15.12 2.06 -18.68
C LEU A 75 13.86 1.22 -18.89
N ALA A 76 14.00 -0.09 -19.08
CA ALA A 76 12.86 -1.00 -19.21
C ALA A 76 12.00 -1.02 -17.93
N GLU A 77 12.62 -1.13 -16.75
CA GLU A 77 11.92 -1.11 -15.46
C GLU A 77 11.19 0.22 -15.22
N LEU A 78 11.82 1.36 -15.52
CA LEU A 78 11.20 2.68 -15.38
C LEU A 78 10.00 2.87 -16.33
N VAL A 79 10.11 2.35 -17.56
CA VAL A 79 8.99 2.36 -18.53
C VAL A 79 7.84 1.49 -18.03
N ASP A 80 8.13 0.34 -17.43
CA ASP A 80 7.11 -0.54 -16.86
C ASP A 80 6.35 0.16 -15.72
N VAL A 81 7.07 0.77 -14.78
CA VAL A 81 6.45 1.57 -13.71
C VAL A 81 5.61 2.72 -14.26
N ALA A 82 6.10 3.45 -15.27
CA ALA A 82 5.32 4.52 -15.90
C ALA A 82 4.02 3.99 -16.55
N ARG A 83 4.04 2.79 -17.13
CA ARG A 83 2.84 2.14 -17.67
C ARG A 83 1.86 1.75 -16.57
N THR A 84 2.35 1.19 -15.46
CA THR A 84 1.50 0.86 -14.31
C THR A 84 0.81 2.09 -13.74
N VAL A 85 1.52 3.21 -13.58
CA VAL A 85 0.94 4.49 -13.13
C VAL A 85 -0.13 4.97 -14.11
N LYS A 86 0.16 4.97 -15.41
CA LYS A 86 -0.82 5.37 -16.43
C LYS A 86 -2.06 4.49 -16.44
N TYR A 87 -1.87 3.18 -16.29
CA TYR A 87 -2.97 2.21 -16.21
C TYR A 87 -3.86 2.50 -15.00
N PHE A 88 -3.23 2.72 -13.84
CA PHE A 88 -3.92 3.12 -12.61
C PHE A 88 -4.73 4.41 -12.80
N GLU A 89 -4.12 5.47 -13.34
CA GLU A 89 -4.81 6.74 -13.62
C GLU A 89 -6.01 6.52 -14.54
N THR A 90 -5.84 5.70 -15.59
CA THR A 90 -6.91 5.41 -16.55
C THR A 90 -8.10 4.70 -15.88
N GLU A 91 -7.86 3.66 -15.10
CA GLU A 91 -8.93 2.96 -14.38
C GLU A 91 -9.59 3.88 -13.33
N LEU A 92 -8.81 4.71 -12.64
CA LEU A 92 -9.36 5.69 -11.70
C LEU A 92 -10.29 6.69 -12.40
N TYR A 93 -9.89 7.22 -13.57
CA TYR A 93 -10.73 8.12 -14.37
C TYR A 93 -12.01 7.43 -14.85
N GLU A 94 -11.92 6.21 -15.38
CA GLU A 94 -13.08 5.44 -15.82
C GLU A 94 -14.06 5.16 -14.68
N MET A 95 -13.55 4.92 -13.48
CA MET A 95 -14.38 4.63 -12.31
C MET A 95 -14.99 5.88 -11.71
N ASN A 96 -14.29 7.02 -11.78
CA ASN A 96 -14.85 8.33 -11.49
C ASN A 96 -16.01 8.67 -12.45
N ASP A 97 -15.83 8.45 -13.75
CA ASP A 97 -16.88 8.67 -14.77
C ASP A 97 -18.10 7.75 -14.54
N LYS A 98 -17.88 6.49 -14.15
CA LYS A 98 -18.96 5.56 -13.78
C LYS A 98 -19.66 5.96 -12.47
N ALA A 99 -18.93 6.45 -11.47
CA ALA A 99 -19.50 6.87 -10.18
C ALA A 99 -20.33 8.17 -10.29
N LEU A 100 -20.00 9.07 -11.23
CA LEU A 100 -20.84 10.22 -11.56
C LEU A 100 -22.23 9.83 -12.08
N SER A 101 -22.42 8.56 -12.47
CA SER A 101 -23.71 8.03 -12.96
C SER A 101 -24.56 7.28 -11.92
N ASN A 102 -23.99 6.86 -10.77
CA ASN A 102 -24.71 6.24 -9.64
C ASN A 102 -23.78 6.12 -8.40
N GLU A 103 -24.16 6.77 -7.29
CA GLU A 103 -23.60 6.65 -5.93
C GLU A 103 -22.13 7.02 -5.64
N SER A 104 -21.88 7.31 -4.35
CA SER A 104 -20.62 7.70 -3.66
C SER A 104 -19.33 7.34 -4.42
N ILE A 105 -18.71 8.36 -5.02
CA ILE A 105 -17.40 8.30 -5.69
C ILE A 105 -16.35 7.61 -4.81
N THR A 106 -16.37 7.88 -3.51
CA THR A 106 -15.40 7.36 -2.54
C THR A 106 -15.45 5.85 -2.36
N ASP A 107 -16.63 5.23 -2.28
CA ASP A 107 -16.74 3.78 -2.03
C ASP A 107 -16.45 2.97 -3.30
N ASN A 108 -16.85 3.50 -4.47
CA ASN A 108 -16.54 2.91 -5.77
C ASN A 108 -15.05 2.99 -6.09
N CYS A 109 -14.39 4.13 -5.84
CA CYS A 109 -12.93 4.26 -6.01
C CYS A 109 -12.13 3.41 -5.00
N PHE A 110 -12.65 3.14 -3.80
CA PHE A 110 -11.99 2.26 -2.84
C PHE A 110 -12.13 0.77 -3.22
N ASN A 111 -13.31 0.36 -3.67
CA ASN A 111 -13.56 -1.01 -4.15
C ASN A 111 -12.84 -1.31 -5.47
N ALA A 112 -12.75 -0.31 -6.35
CA ALA A 112 -11.90 -0.27 -7.52
C ALA A 112 -10.44 -0.55 -7.19
N TYR A 113 -9.91 0.29 -6.30
CA TYR A 113 -8.55 0.21 -5.82
C TYR A 113 -8.29 -1.19 -5.29
N ALA A 114 -9.12 -1.69 -4.38
CA ALA A 114 -9.02 -3.04 -3.81
C ALA A 114 -9.09 -4.18 -4.84
N GLY A 115 -9.91 -4.05 -5.89
CA GLY A 115 -10.00 -5.03 -6.97
C GLY A 115 -8.79 -5.04 -7.93
N MET A 116 -8.06 -3.93 -8.00
CA MET A 116 -6.84 -3.76 -8.80
C MET A 116 -5.55 -4.03 -8.02
N LEU A 117 -5.65 -4.15 -6.68
CA LEU A 117 -4.52 -4.48 -5.84
C LEU A 117 -4.00 -5.87 -6.22
N SER A 118 -2.69 -5.95 -6.46
CA SER A 118 -2.03 -7.25 -6.57
C SER A 118 -2.27 -8.06 -5.28
N ASN A 119 -2.24 -9.40 -5.37
CA ASN A 119 -2.33 -10.27 -4.19
C ASN A 119 -1.34 -9.84 -3.08
N GLN A 120 -0.17 -9.33 -3.46
CA GLN A 120 0.83 -8.84 -2.52
C GLN A 120 0.36 -7.59 -1.75
N SER A 121 -0.41 -6.70 -2.39
CA SER A 121 -1.00 -5.54 -1.74
C SER A 121 -2.15 -5.94 -0.82
N LEU A 122 -2.96 -6.94 -1.19
CA LEU A 122 -3.99 -7.51 -0.31
C LEU A 122 -3.38 -8.16 0.94
N ASP A 123 -2.29 -8.92 0.78
CA ASP A 123 -1.53 -9.50 1.90
C ASP A 123 -0.95 -8.42 2.84
N VAL A 124 -0.55 -7.26 2.30
CA VAL A 124 -0.10 -6.10 3.09
C VAL A 124 -1.26 -5.51 3.91
N PHE A 125 -2.43 -5.33 3.30
CA PHE A 125 -3.62 -4.85 4.03
C PHE A 125 -4.03 -5.81 5.13
N GLU A 126 -4.09 -7.11 4.85
CA GLU A 126 -4.40 -8.14 5.85
C GLU A 126 -3.39 -8.10 7.01
N ALA A 127 -2.10 -7.93 6.72
CA ALA A 127 -1.06 -7.79 7.74
C ALA A 127 -1.21 -6.53 8.61
N ILE A 128 -1.60 -5.39 8.02
CA ILE A 128 -1.86 -4.15 8.75
C ILE A 128 -3.11 -4.30 9.63
N GLU A 129 -4.18 -4.90 9.12
CA GLU A 129 -5.42 -5.13 9.87
C GLU A 129 -5.23 -6.11 11.03
N ASN A 130 -4.41 -7.14 10.84
CA ASN A 130 -4.03 -8.07 11.90
C ASN A 130 -3.26 -7.37 13.01
N LEU A 131 -2.28 -6.52 12.65
CA LEU A 131 -1.57 -5.68 13.63
C LEU A 131 -2.53 -4.77 14.41
N ALA A 132 -3.61 -4.30 13.75
CA ALA A 132 -4.59 -3.42 14.35
C ALA A 132 -5.49 -4.14 15.34
N SER A 133 -5.83 -5.39 15.01
CA SER A 133 -6.68 -6.26 15.82
C SER A 133 -5.95 -6.83 17.04
N GLU A 134 -4.61 -6.98 16.97
CA GLU A 134 -3.75 -7.38 18.09
C GLU A 134 -3.61 -6.30 19.19
N GLY A 135 -4.23 -5.12 19.03
CA GLY A 135 -4.13 -4.00 19.98
C GLY A 135 -2.74 -3.35 20.00
N SER A 136 -1.93 -3.58 18.96
CA SER A 136 -0.58 -3.05 18.81
C SER A 136 -0.52 -1.75 17.99
N LEU A 137 -1.66 -1.28 17.47
CA LEU A 137 -1.83 0.00 16.76
C LEU A 137 -2.61 1.01 17.60
#